data_AF-A0A537I8B8-F1
#
_entry.id   AF-A0A537I8B8-F1
#
_cell.length_a   1.000
_cell.length_b   1.000
_cell.length_c   1.000
_cell.angle_alpha   90.00
_cell.angle_beta   90.00
_cell.angle_gamma   90.00
#
_symmetry.space_group_name_H-M   'P 1'
#
loop_
_entity.id
_entity.type
_entity.pdbx_description
1 polymer ?
#
loop_
_entity_poly.entity_id
_entity_poly.type
_entity_poly.pdbx_seq_one_letter_code
_entity_poly.pdbx_strand_id
1 'polypeptide(L)' 'MKIKSVHARKVSYRENYERDALALRSGSEHYMDVLVVTVETVDGAVGVGEALSYGGVDTVASAVVKMLAPLIVGQESY' A
#
# COMPACT_ATOMS: atom_id res chain seq x y z
N MET A 1 -11.81 -4.70 -17.56
CA MET A 1 -12.15 -3.26 -17.66
C MET A 1 -10.89 -2.46 -17.52
N LYS A 2 -10.70 -1.35 -18.25
CA LYS A 2 -9.42 -0.64 -18.17
C LYS A 2 -9.20 0.04 -16.83
N ILE A 3 -7.97 -0.08 -16.31
CA ILE A 3 -7.50 0.64 -15.13
C ILE A 3 -7.31 2.12 -15.50
N LYS A 4 -7.95 3.00 -14.73
CA LYS A 4 -7.90 4.47 -14.87
C LYS A 4 -6.83 5.09 -14.00
N SER A 5 -6.73 4.68 -12.74
CA SER A 5 -5.81 5.27 -11.78
C SER A 5 -5.38 4.28 -10.70
N VAL A 6 -4.22 4.54 -10.11
CA VAL A 6 -3.67 3.81 -8.98
C VAL A 6 -3.23 4.83 -7.95
N HIS A 7 -3.72 4.68 -6.73
CA HIS A 7 -3.39 5.55 -5.60
C HIS A 7 -2.81 4.72 -4.46
N ALA A 8 -1.85 5.30 -3.75
CA ALA A 8 -1.25 4.69 -2.57
C ALA A 8 -1.37 5.66 -1.40
N ARG A 9 -1.89 5.17 -0.27
CA ARG A 9 -2.10 5.95 0.95
C ARG A 9 -1.49 5.23 2.13
N LYS A 10 -0.59 5.91 2.84
CA LYS A 10 -0.09 5.46 4.14
C LYS A 10 -1.22 5.48 5.16
N VAL A 11 -1.36 4.39 5.90
CA VAL A 11 -2.25 4.29 7.06
C VAL A 11 -1.42 3.85 8.26
N SER A 12 -1.43 4.69 9.29
CA SER A 12 -0.75 4.43 10.56
C SER A 12 -1.78 3.98 11.59
N TYR A 13 -1.63 2.78 12.11
CA TYR A 13 -2.45 2.29 13.21
C TYR A 13 -1.73 2.59 14.54
N ARG A 14 -2.36 3.43 15.37
CA ARG A 14 -1.78 3.93 16.64
C ARG A 14 -2.38 3.32 17.89
N GLU A 15 -3.48 2.57 17.76
CA GLU A 15 -4.23 2.02 18.90
C GLU A 15 -3.68 0.69 19.40
N ASN A 16 -3.17 -0.17 18.51
CA ASN A 16 -2.36 -1.32 18.91
C ASN A 16 -0.91 -1.05 18.54
N TYR A 17 -0.13 -0.83 19.59
CA TYR A 17 1.30 -0.98 19.54
C TYR A 17 1.57 -2.49 19.37
N GLU A 18 1.82 -2.96 18.16
CA GLU A 18 2.18 -4.37 18.01
C GLU A 18 3.49 -4.60 18.77
N ARG A 19 3.38 -5.35 19.88
CA ARG A 19 4.50 -6.10 20.43
C ARG A 19 4.84 -7.18 19.42
N ASP A 20 5.60 -6.77 18.41
CA ASP A 20 6.59 -7.58 17.74
C ASP A 20 6.05 -8.89 17.09
N ALA A 21 5.49 -8.77 15.89
CA ALA A 21 5.60 -9.85 14.91
C ALA A 21 6.93 -9.77 14.11
N LEU A 22 7.67 -8.65 14.20
CA LEU A 22 8.72 -8.22 13.25
C LEU A 22 9.84 -7.35 13.84
N ALA A 23 9.80 -7.05 15.13
CA ALA A 23 10.83 -6.29 15.81
C ALA A 23 12.14 -7.08 15.82
N LEU A 24 13.05 -6.58 14.98
CA LEU A 24 14.43 -7.03 14.83
C LEU A 24 15.22 -6.99 16.16
N ARG A 25 14.67 -6.32 17.19
CA ARG A 25 15.07 -6.39 18.59
C ARG A 25 13.84 -6.55 19.46
N SER A 26 13.82 -7.60 20.27
CA SER A 26 12.80 -7.81 21.29
C SER A 26 12.53 -6.51 22.06
N GLY A 27 11.30 -6.00 21.95
CA GLY A 27 10.84 -4.79 22.64
C GLY A 27 11.06 -3.46 21.89
N SER A 28 11.51 -3.46 20.62
CA SER A 28 11.45 -2.24 19.82
C SER A 28 10.02 -1.92 19.43
N GLU A 29 9.55 -0.81 19.96
CA GLU A 29 8.23 -0.27 19.72
C GLU A 29 8.27 0.62 18.45
N HIS A 30 7.58 0.21 17.37
CA HIS A 30 7.14 1.09 16.29
C HIS A 30 5.62 1.00 16.03
N TYR A 31 5.01 2.09 15.54
CA TYR A 31 3.65 2.03 14.99
C TYR A 31 3.58 1.11 13.79
N MET A 32 2.43 0.47 13.59
CA MET A 32 2.19 -0.31 12.39
C MET A 32 1.78 0.64 11.25
N ASP A 33 2.67 0.76 10.27
CA ASP A 33 2.43 1.50 9.04
C ASP A 33 2.17 0.52 7.88
N VAL A 34 0.94 0.56 7.36
CA VAL A 34 0.55 -0.19 6.17
C VAL A 34 0.32 0.75 5.00
N LEU A 35 0.53 0.25 3.79
CA LEU A 35 0.19 0.97 2.57
C LEU A 35 -1.12 0.42 2.03
N VAL A 36 -2.15 1.26 1.98
CA VAL A 36 -3.40 0.95 1.29
C VAL A 36 -3.26 1.41 -0.16
N VAL A 37 -3.50 0.50 -1.10
CA VAL A 37 -3.49 0.77 -2.53
C VAL A 37 -4.92 0.71 -3.05
N THR A 38 -5.30 1.71 -3.84
CA THR A 38 -6.62 1.80 -4.46
C THR A 38 -6.44 1.86 -5.97
N VAL A 39 -7.18 1.01 -6.69
CA VAL A 39 -7.20 0.96 -8.16
C VAL A 39 -8.59 1.27 -8.64
N GLU A 40 -8.75 2.28 -9.48
CA GLU A 40 -10.03 2.67 -10.08
C GLU A 40 -10.04 2.25 -11.55
N THR A 41 -11.13 1.66 -12.02
CA THR A 41 -11.37 1.39 -13.44
C THR A 41 -12.17 2.51 -14.11
N VAL A 42 -12.20 2.54 -15.44
CA VAL A 42 -12.88 3.59 -16.22
C VAL A 42 -14.40 3.67 -15.99
N ASP A 43 -15.03 2.56 -15.59
CA ASP A 43 -16.45 2.46 -15.24
C ASP A 43 -16.73 2.75 -13.76
N GLY A 44 -15.71 3.12 -12.99
CA GLY A 44 -15.83 3.54 -11.60
C GLY A 44 -15.77 2.42 -10.58
N ALA A 45 -15.44 1.18 -10.95
CA ALA A 45 -15.17 0.14 -9.98
C ALA A 45 -13.86 0.44 -9.23
N VAL A 46 -13.83 0.11 -7.93
CA VAL A 46 -12.70 0.40 -7.06
C VAL A 46 -12.24 -0.87 -6.35
N GLY A 47 -11.00 -1.28 -6.63
CA GLY A 47 -10.30 -2.33 -5.90
C GLY A 47 -9.43 -1.74 -4.80
N VAL A 48 -9.37 -2.40 -3.64
CA VAL A 48 -8.53 -2.01 -2.50
C VAL A 48 -7.62 -3.17 -2.12
N GLY A 49 -6.33 -2.89 -1.99
CA GLY A 49 -5.33 -3.84 -1.53
C GLY A 49 -4.46 -3.24 -0.42
N GLU A 50 -3.74 -4.10 0.29
CA GLU A 50 -2.83 -3.73 1.37
C GLU A 50 -1.43 -4.28 1.09
N ALA A 51 -0.40 -3.50 1.42
CA ALA A 51 0.98 -3.94 1.45
C ALA A 51 1.64 -3.64 2.80
N LEU A 52 2.27 -4.66 3.37
CA LEU A 52 3.15 -4.52 4.52
C LEU A 52 4.46 -3.89 4.07
N SER A 53 4.86 -2.82 4.77
CA SER A 53 6.01 -2.02 4.37
C SER A 53 7.24 -2.15 5.25
N TYR A 54 7.12 -2.81 6.42
CA TYR A 54 8.24 -3.14 7.31
C TYR A 54 9.16 -1.95 7.61
N GLY A 55 8.57 -0.76 7.84
CA GLY A 55 9.30 0.49 8.12
C GLY A 55 9.69 1.30 6.87
N GLY A 56 9.50 0.76 5.67
CA GLY A 56 9.82 1.40 4.39
C GLY A 56 8.61 1.93 3.62
N VAL A 57 7.55 2.41 4.30
CA VAL A 57 6.25 2.75 3.66
C VAL A 57 6.37 3.70 2.48
N ASP A 58 7.24 4.72 2.55
CA ASP A 58 7.43 5.68 1.46
C ASP A 58 8.17 5.07 0.25
N THR A 59 9.03 4.08 0.51
CA THR A 59 9.72 3.32 -0.54
C THR A 59 8.73 2.44 -1.29
N VAL A 60 7.87 1.71 -0.55
CA VAL A 60 6.82 0.88 -1.13
C VAL A 60 5.81 1.76 -1.90
N ALA A 61 5.39 2.89 -1.33
CA ALA A 61 4.52 3.85 -2.01
C ALA A 61 5.14 4.37 -3.31
N SER A 62 6.43 4.70 -3.29
CA SER A 62 7.16 5.13 -4.49
C SER A 62 7.23 4.03 -5.54
N ALA A 63 7.47 2.78 -5.16
CA ALA A 63 7.46 1.65 -6.09
C ALA A 63 6.07 1.47 -6.73
N VAL A 64 5.00 1.51 -5.94
CA VAL A 64 3.62 1.41 -6.45
C VAL A 64 3.31 2.54 -7.44
N VAL A 65 3.56 3.79 -7.06
CA VAL A 65 3.11 4.95 -7.84
C VAL A 65 4.04 5.26 -9.02
N LYS A 66 5.36 5.13 -8.85
CA LYS A 66 6.34 5.56 -9.87
C LYS A 66 6.79 4.43 -10.79
N MET A 67 6.68 3.17 -10.36
CA MET A 67 7.15 2.03 -11.15
C MET A 67 5.97 1.18 -11.66
N LEU A 68 5.05 0.79 -10.77
CA LEU A 68 3.98 -0.14 -11.15
C LEU A 68 2.81 0.56 -11.83
N ALA A 69 2.32 1.68 -11.29
CA ALA A 69 1.17 2.39 -11.84
C ALA A 69 1.34 2.75 -13.34
N PRO A 70 2.50 3.26 -13.82
CA PRO A 70 2.68 3.55 -15.24
C PRO A 70 2.60 2.33 -16.16
N LEU A 71 2.84 1.12 -15.63
CA LEU A 71 2.80 -0.12 -16.41
C LEU A 71 1.37 -0.67 -16.54
N ILE A 72 0.53 -0.43 -15.52
CA ILE A 72 -0.81 -1.05 -15.43
C ILE A 72 -1.94 -0.09 -15.78
N VAL A 73 -1.74 1.23 -15.68
CA VAL A 73 -2.76 2.19 -16.13
C VAL A 73 -3.00 2.03 -17.63
N GLY A 74 -4.28 1.91 -18.01
CA GLY A 74 -4.72 1.62 -19.38
C GLY A 74 -4.77 0.13 -19.73
N GLN A 75 -4.23 -0.76 -18.89
CA GLN A 75 -4.37 -2.20 -19.03
C GLN A 75 -5.74 -2.67 -18.55
N GLU A 76 -6.16 -3.86 -18.99
CA GLU A 76 -7.39 -4.49 -18.53
C GLU A 76 -7.23 -5.04 -17.11
N SER A 77 -8.25 -4.81 -16.27
CA SER A 77 -8.46 -5.47 -14.99
C SER A 77 -9.07 -6.85 -15.25
N TYR A 78 -8.27 -7.90 -15.18
CA TYR A 78 -8.71 -9.29 -15.16
C TYR A 78 -8.51 -9.88 -13.78
#